data_AF-A0A091P4N9-F1
#
_entry.id   AF-A0A091P4N9-F1
#
_cell.length_a   1.000
_cell.length_b   1.000
_cell.length_c   1.000
_cell.angle_alpha   90.00
_cell.angle_beta   90.00
_cell.angle_gamma   90.00
#
_symmetry.space_group_name_H-M   'P 1'
#
loop_
_entity.id
_entity.type
_entity.pdbx_description
1 polymer ?
#
loop_
_entity_poly.entity_id
_entity_poly.type
_entity_poly.pdbx_seq_one_letter_code
_entity_poly.pdbx_strand_id
1 'polypeptide(L)'
;TTIPGLTGVIITLALILMVTSSTEFIRRNYFEVFWYTHHLFLIYFAGLVIHGIAGLVRGQTEESMEEVHPHYCAHYLVHKDEDCSHNCCKDPEFGSIPAESWKWVLGPVLLYIFERILRIWRARQKVVVTKVVMHPARVLELQMQKKGFCMEVGQYIFVNCPAISLLEWHPFTLTSAPEQDFFSIHIRAAGDWTEHLIDTFQQHKPEMPRIKVDGPFGTASEDVFQYEVAMLVGAGIGVTPFASILKSIWYKFQQADQTLKTKKIYFYWLCRDTGAFAWFNDLLASLEQKMAESGKADFLTYRLFLTGWDTSIANNVALRFDTATDTVTGLRHKTIFGRPMWNSEFAAVAAAHPRSVVGVFLCGPGALAKSLQKSCHQHSSLDPRKVKFYFNKENF
;
A
#
# COMPACT_ATOMS: atom_id res chain seq x y z
N THR A 1 25.46 15.71 34.99
CA THR A 1 24.80 14.57 34.31
C THR A 1 25.82 13.90 33.42
N THR A 2 25.89 12.56 33.41
CA THR A 2 26.82 11.84 32.52
C THR A 2 26.28 11.87 31.09
N ILE A 3 27.15 11.84 30.08
CA ILE A 3 26.75 11.79 28.66
C ILE A 3 25.81 10.60 28.40
N PRO A 4 26.09 9.36 28.87
CA PRO A 4 25.18 8.24 28.71
C PRO A 4 23.85 8.46 29.44
N GLY A 5 23.85 9.08 30.62
CA GLY A 5 22.64 9.38 31.36
C GLY A 5 21.69 10.32 30.60
N LEU A 6 22.21 11.46 30.11
CA LEU A 6 21.40 12.42 29.36
C LEU A 6 20.91 11.86 28.01
N THR A 7 21.83 11.29 27.22
CA THR A 7 21.49 10.69 25.93
C THR A 7 20.53 9.52 26.09
N GLY A 8 20.68 8.72 27.15
CA GLY A 8 19.78 7.62 27.49
C GLY A 8 18.34 8.07 27.72
N VAL A 9 18.13 9.16 28.48
CA VAL A 9 16.78 9.72 28.65
C VAL A 9 16.21 10.21 27.31
N ILE A 10 17.00 10.94 26.52
CA ILE A 10 16.56 11.50 25.23
C ILE A 10 16.16 10.39 24.25
N ILE A 11 16.99 9.38 24.05
CA ILE A 11 16.69 8.28 23.12
C ILE A 11 15.51 7.43 23.59
N THR A 12 15.35 7.25 24.91
CA THR A 12 14.22 6.50 25.48
C THR A 12 12.92 7.24 25.26
N LEU A 13 12.88 8.55 25.52
CA LEU A 13 11.70 9.37 25.26
C LEU A 13 11.35 9.39 23.76
N ALA A 14 12.36 9.55 22.88
CA ALA A 14 12.15 9.48 21.44
C ALA A 14 11.56 8.14 21.01
N LEU A 15 12.08 7.03 21.55
CA LEU A 15 11.58 5.68 21.27
C LEU A 15 10.13 5.49 21.75
N ILE A 16 9.80 5.93 22.96
CA ILE A 16 8.44 5.83 23.51
C ILE A 16 7.45 6.60 22.61
N LEU A 17 7.79 7.83 22.21
CA LEU A 17 6.93 8.64 21.33
C LEU A 17 6.75 7.99 19.96
N MET A 18 7.82 7.45 19.36
CA MET A 18 7.72 6.70 18.11
C MET A 18 6.79 5.49 18.27
N VAL A 19 7.09 4.59 19.20
CA VAL A 19 6.36 3.32 19.37
C VAL A 19 4.87 3.54 19.68
N THR A 20 4.56 4.47 20.60
CA THR A 20 3.17 4.77 20.96
C THR A 20 2.39 5.30 19.76
N SER A 21 2.98 6.20 18.98
CA SER A 21 2.37 6.72 17.76
C SER A 21 2.30 5.69 16.61
N SER A 22 3.14 4.65 16.60
CA SER A 22 3.10 3.55 15.61
C SER A 22 1.92 2.59 15.80
N THR A 23 1.19 2.67 16.92
CA THR A 23 0.08 1.77 17.19
C THR A 23 -0.99 1.84 16.09
N GLU A 24 -1.62 0.71 15.77
CA GLU A 24 -2.57 0.62 14.66
C GLU A 24 -3.73 1.62 14.79
N PHE A 25 -4.16 1.90 16.02
CA PHE A 25 -5.19 2.89 16.32
C PHE A 25 -4.74 4.32 15.96
N ILE A 26 -3.56 4.76 16.41
CA ILE A 26 -3.08 6.12 16.12
C ILE A 26 -2.73 6.23 14.63
N ARG A 27 -1.96 5.29 14.10
CA ARG A 27 -1.54 5.33 12.68
C ARG A 27 -2.69 5.36 11.68
N ARG A 28 -3.83 4.73 11.99
CA ARG A 28 -5.01 4.72 11.09
C ARG A 28 -5.91 5.93 11.23
N ASN A 29 -6.02 6.51 12.42
CA ASN A 29 -6.96 7.61 12.68
C ASN A 29 -6.27 8.99 12.73
N TYR A 30 -4.98 9.03 13.05
CA TYR A 30 -4.16 10.24 13.25
C TYR A 30 -2.81 10.06 12.57
N PHE A 31 -2.83 9.91 11.24
CA PHE A 31 -1.63 9.62 10.46
C PHE A 31 -0.55 10.70 10.60
N GLU A 32 -0.92 11.98 10.69
CA GLU A 32 0.04 13.08 10.88
C GLU A 32 0.82 12.94 12.19
N VAL A 33 0.13 12.61 13.29
CA VAL A 33 0.79 12.39 14.59
C VAL A 33 1.83 11.29 14.45
N PHE A 34 1.45 10.16 13.86
CA PHE A 34 2.38 9.07 13.53
C PHE A 34 3.55 9.56 12.68
N TRP A 35 3.29 10.32 11.62
CA TRP A 35 4.30 10.72 10.66
C TRP A 35 5.35 11.65 11.27
N TYR A 36 4.92 12.69 11.99
CA TYR A 36 5.82 13.66 12.62
C TYR A 36 6.64 13.05 13.76
N THR A 37 6.03 12.25 14.63
CA THR A 37 6.77 11.58 15.72
C THR A 37 7.74 10.54 15.18
N HIS A 38 7.45 9.88 14.06
CA HIS A 38 8.37 8.89 13.49
C HIS A 38 9.70 9.49 13.05
N HIS A 39 9.73 10.77 12.65
CA HIS A 39 10.98 11.46 12.29
C HIS A 39 11.96 11.60 13.47
N LEU A 40 11.51 11.36 14.71
CA LEU A 40 12.38 11.23 15.87
C LEU A 40 13.39 10.08 15.72
N PHE A 41 13.27 9.22 14.71
CA PHE A 41 14.29 8.22 14.35
C PHE A 41 15.67 8.88 14.15
N LEU A 42 15.72 10.10 13.62
CA LEU A 42 16.97 10.85 13.44
C LEU A 42 17.64 11.12 14.78
N ILE A 43 16.87 11.57 15.77
CA ILE A 43 17.34 11.83 17.13
C ILE A 43 17.74 10.52 17.80
N TYR A 44 16.95 9.47 17.62
CA TYR A 44 17.20 8.15 18.19
C TYR A 44 18.53 7.56 17.70
N PHE A 45 18.75 7.49 16.38
CA PHE A 45 19.99 6.90 15.83
C PHE A 45 21.22 7.77 16.11
N ALA A 46 21.10 9.11 16.02
CA ALA A 46 22.21 10.00 16.39
C ALA A 46 22.56 9.85 17.88
N GLY A 47 21.54 9.81 18.74
CA GLY A 47 21.70 9.60 20.18
C GLY A 47 22.32 8.23 20.50
N LEU A 48 21.96 7.17 19.77
CA LEU A 48 22.51 5.81 19.96
C LEU A 48 24.01 5.75 19.64
N VAL A 49 24.46 6.47 18.60
CA VAL A 49 25.89 6.60 18.29
C VAL A 49 26.62 7.37 19.40
N ILE A 50 26.02 8.43 19.96
CA ILE A 50 26.65 9.26 21.00
C ILE A 50 26.63 8.59 22.38
N HIS A 51 25.59 7.80 22.68
CA HIS A 51 25.32 7.25 24.01
C HIS A 51 26.49 6.45 24.59
N GLY A 52 27.15 5.64 23.74
CA GLY A 52 28.27 4.80 24.16
C GLY A 52 29.63 5.51 24.23
N ILE A 53 29.77 6.74 23.69
CA ILE A 53 31.08 7.40 23.49
C ILE A 53 31.82 7.62 24.81
N ALA A 54 31.09 7.85 25.90
CA ALA A 54 31.72 8.13 27.19
C ALA A 54 32.34 6.89 27.88
N GLY A 55 32.20 5.68 27.30
CA GLY A 55 32.91 4.50 27.78
C GLY A 55 32.61 4.12 29.24
N LEU A 56 31.37 4.37 29.69
CA LEU A 56 30.96 4.14 31.08
C LEU A 56 30.99 2.65 31.46
N VAL A 57 30.67 1.77 30.50
CA VAL A 57 30.82 0.33 30.70
C VAL A 57 32.31 -0.01 30.66
N ARG A 58 32.78 -0.56 31.77
CA ARG A 58 34.16 -0.98 31.93
C ARG A 58 34.31 -2.46 31.64
N GLY A 59 35.40 -2.81 30.99
CA GLY A 59 35.84 -4.18 30.73
C GLY A 59 37.32 -4.30 31.03
N GLN A 60 37.81 -5.53 31.12
CA GLN A 60 39.24 -5.76 31.25
C GLN A 60 39.95 -5.20 30.02
N THR A 61 41.03 -4.46 30.20
CA THR A 61 41.81 -3.92 29.08
C THR A 61 42.43 -5.05 28.26
N GLU A 62 42.73 -4.82 26.98
CA GLU A 62 43.39 -5.84 26.15
C GLU A 62 44.72 -6.28 26.75
N GLU A 63 45.53 -5.32 27.22
CA GLU A 63 46.81 -5.59 27.91
C GLU A 63 46.60 -6.46 29.17
N SER A 64 45.59 -6.15 29.99
CA SER A 64 45.29 -6.96 31.16
C SER A 64 44.71 -8.33 30.79
N MET A 65 43.97 -8.45 29.70
CA MET A 65 43.37 -9.71 29.25
C MET A 65 44.43 -10.68 28.72
N GLU A 66 45.52 -10.16 28.13
CA GLU A 66 46.69 -10.95 27.71
C GLU A 66 47.49 -11.46 28.91
N GLU A 67 47.70 -10.63 29.94
CA GLU A 67 48.43 -11.03 31.15
C GLU A 67 47.59 -11.85 32.14
N VAL A 68 46.31 -11.54 32.28
CA VAL A 68 45.41 -12.03 33.34
C VAL A 68 44.11 -12.54 32.72
N HIS A 69 44.18 -13.66 32.01
CA HIS A 69 42.99 -14.20 31.34
C HIS A 69 42.00 -14.81 32.36
N PRO A 70 40.71 -14.41 32.38
CA PRO A 70 39.75 -14.84 33.41
C PRO A 70 39.60 -16.36 33.55
N HIS A 71 39.67 -17.12 32.45
CA HIS A 71 39.56 -18.59 32.51
C HIS A 71 40.76 -19.26 33.20
N TYR A 72 41.96 -18.71 33.07
CA TYR A 72 43.17 -19.28 33.68
C TYR A 72 43.35 -18.77 35.12
N CYS A 73 42.97 -17.52 35.36
CA CYS A 73 43.14 -16.85 36.64
C CYS A 73 41.94 -16.97 37.58
N ALA A 74 40.81 -17.54 37.14
CA ALA A 74 39.57 -17.63 37.94
C ALA A 74 39.78 -18.20 39.34
N HIS A 75 40.57 -19.27 39.48
CA HIS A 75 40.80 -19.90 40.78
C HIS A 75 41.52 -18.97 41.76
N TYR A 76 42.56 -18.27 41.29
CA TYR A 76 43.37 -17.31 42.06
C TYR A 76 42.63 -16.00 42.36
N LEU A 77 41.75 -15.56 41.45
CA LEU A 77 40.97 -14.34 41.63
C LEU A 77 39.82 -14.52 42.65
N VAL A 78 39.30 -15.74 42.79
CA VAL A 78 38.22 -16.06 43.74
C VAL A 78 38.76 -16.45 45.12
N HIS A 79 39.88 -17.18 45.16
CA HIS A 79 40.54 -17.61 46.38
C HIS A 79 41.88 -16.88 46.45
N LYS A 80 41.87 -15.64 46.96
CA LYS A 80 43.11 -14.87 47.23
C LYS A 80 43.90 -15.61 48.31
N ASP A 81 44.77 -16.54 47.91
CA ASP A 81 45.70 -17.20 48.82
C ASP A 81 46.67 -16.16 49.41
N GLU A 82 46.77 -16.10 50.73
CA GLU A 82 47.59 -15.11 51.46
C GLU A 82 49.10 -15.31 51.24
N ASP A 83 49.54 -16.47 50.76
CA ASP A 83 50.96 -16.83 50.61
C ASP A 83 51.28 -17.33 49.21
N CYS A 84 51.18 -16.43 48.24
CA CYS A 84 51.37 -16.74 46.84
C CYS A 84 52.85 -16.56 46.44
N SER A 85 53.65 -17.63 46.57
CA SER A 85 55.11 -17.56 46.44
C SER A 85 55.66 -17.68 45.01
N HIS A 86 54.90 -18.21 44.04
CA HIS A 86 55.29 -18.20 42.60
C HIS A 86 54.06 -18.43 41.68
N ASN A 87 54.01 -17.72 40.53
CA ASN A 87 52.98 -17.78 39.47
C ASN A 87 51.55 -17.34 39.85
N CYS A 88 51.42 -16.21 40.52
CA CYS A 88 50.15 -15.61 40.89
C CYS A 88 49.64 -14.71 39.75
N CYS A 89 48.36 -14.80 39.41
CA CYS A 89 47.75 -13.84 38.50
C CYS A 89 47.72 -12.45 39.13
N LYS A 90 48.13 -11.42 38.38
CA LYS A 90 48.00 -10.02 38.82
C LYS A 90 46.52 -9.65 38.93
N ASP A 91 46.21 -8.59 39.68
CA ASP A 91 44.86 -8.04 39.71
C ASP A 91 44.51 -7.49 38.30
N PRO A 92 43.31 -7.81 37.77
CA PRO A 92 42.92 -7.38 36.42
C PRO A 92 42.68 -5.87 36.37
N GLU A 93 43.16 -5.23 35.31
CA GLU A 93 42.95 -3.81 35.06
C GLU A 93 41.72 -3.59 34.17
N PHE A 94 40.82 -2.73 34.63
CA PHE A 94 39.58 -2.42 33.92
C PHE A 94 39.61 -1.02 33.32
N GLY A 95 39.41 -0.95 32.01
CA GLY A 95 39.33 0.28 31.23
C GLY A 95 37.95 0.49 30.63
N SER A 96 37.75 1.66 30.02
CA SER A 96 36.55 1.94 29.23
C SER A 96 36.54 1.11 27.94
N ILE A 97 35.45 0.42 27.66
CA ILE A 97 35.26 -0.27 26.38
C ILE A 97 34.86 0.78 25.33
N PRO A 98 35.48 0.79 24.13
CA PRO A 98 35.10 1.71 23.07
C PRO A 98 33.66 1.47 22.59
N ALA A 99 33.02 2.53 22.09
CA ALA A 99 31.68 2.44 21.54
C ALA A 99 31.70 1.72 20.18
N GLU A 100 30.91 0.66 20.06
CA GLU A 100 30.83 -0.18 18.86
C GLU A 100 29.58 0.08 18.01
N SER A 101 28.58 0.79 18.55
CA SER A 101 27.27 0.98 17.92
C SER A 101 27.35 1.66 16.55
N TRP A 102 28.32 2.55 16.33
CA TRP A 102 28.49 3.24 15.06
C TRP A 102 28.78 2.28 13.89
N LYS A 103 29.47 1.16 14.13
CA LYS A 103 29.79 0.16 13.10
C LYS A 103 28.52 -0.45 12.50
N TRP A 104 27.52 -0.68 13.35
CA TRP A 104 26.23 -1.27 12.97
C TRP A 104 25.25 -0.25 12.38
N VAL A 105 25.39 1.04 12.74
CA VAL A 105 24.51 2.12 12.23
C VAL A 105 25.00 2.66 10.88
N LEU A 106 26.31 2.72 10.65
CA LEU A 106 26.90 3.40 9.50
C LEU A 106 26.41 2.83 8.15
N GLY A 107 26.53 1.51 7.95
CA GLY A 107 26.13 0.85 6.69
C GLY A 107 24.67 1.11 6.32
N PRO A 108 23.70 0.80 7.21
CA PRO A 108 22.28 1.08 6.98
C PRO A 108 21.97 2.57 6.72
N VAL A 109 22.61 3.49 7.45
CA VAL A 109 22.40 4.94 7.25
C VAL A 109 22.91 5.40 5.89
N LEU A 110 24.07 4.92 5.44
CA LEU A 110 24.59 5.23 4.10
C LEU A 110 23.64 4.73 3.01
N LEU A 111 23.12 3.50 3.15
CA LEU A 111 22.14 2.95 2.22
C LEU A 111 20.83 3.76 2.21
N TYR A 112 20.35 4.18 3.39
CA TYR A 112 19.19 5.06 3.52
C TYR A 112 19.42 6.41 2.83
N ILE A 113 20.56 7.06 3.07
CA ILE A 113 20.89 8.35 2.44
C ILE A 113 20.95 8.20 0.92
N PHE A 114 21.57 7.14 0.42
CA PHE A 114 21.60 6.84 -1.01
C PHE A 114 20.20 6.69 -1.60
N GLU A 115 19.32 5.92 -0.95
CA GLU A 115 17.92 5.76 -1.34
C GLU A 115 17.17 7.10 -1.38
N ARG A 116 17.39 7.96 -0.37
CA ARG A 116 16.80 9.31 -0.31
C ARG A 116 17.31 10.22 -1.42
N ILE A 117 18.59 10.18 -1.76
CA ILE A 117 19.16 10.94 -2.87
C ILE A 117 18.51 10.50 -4.19
N LEU A 118 18.36 9.19 -4.42
CA LEU A 118 17.68 8.66 -5.61
C LEU A 118 16.24 9.16 -5.71
N ARG A 119 15.47 9.15 -4.61
CA ARG A 119 14.11 9.70 -4.58
C ARG A 119 14.07 11.19 -4.92
N ILE A 120 14.95 11.98 -4.31
CA ILE A 120 15.02 13.43 -4.58
C ILE A 120 15.37 13.69 -6.05
N TRP A 121 16.28 12.91 -6.63
CA TRP A 121 16.64 13.02 -8.03
C TRP A 121 15.46 12.69 -8.96
N ARG A 122 14.73 11.59 -8.72
CA ARG A 122 13.51 11.26 -9.48
C ARG A 122 12.40 12.30 -9.31
N ALA A 123 12.24 12.86 -8.11
CA ALA A 123 11.26 13.89 -7.79
C ALA A 123 11.52 15.25 -8.45
N ARG A 124 12.77 15.52 -8.88
CA ARG A 124 13.14 16.77 -9.57
C ARG A 124 12.68 16.79 -11.04
N GLN A 125 12.37 15.63 -11.62
CA GLN A 125 11.86 15.56 -12.98
C GLN A 125 10.53 16.34 -13.09
N LYS A 126 10.38 17.11 -14.17
CA LYS A 126 9.18 17.94 -14.40
C LYS A 126 8.00 17.02 -14.75
N VAL A 127 6.90 17.21 -14.02
CA VAL A 127 5.60 16.58 -14.30
C VAL A 127 4.67 17.69 -14.80
N VAL A 128 3.97 17.41 -15.89
CA VAL A 128 2.99 18.33 -16.48
C VAL A 128 1.60 17.79 -16.18
N VAL A 129 0.76 18.59 -15.51
CA VAL A 129 -0.66 18.28 -15.33
C VAL A 129 -1.38 18.66 -16.62
N THR A 130 -1.92 17.67 -17.33
CA THR A 130 -2.56 17.87 -18.63
C THR A 130 -4.04 18.17 -18.48
N LYS A 131 -4.72 17.50 -17.55
CA LYS A 131 -6.15 17.65 -17.30
C LYS A 131 -6.47 17.44 -15.84
N VAL A 132 -7.41 18.24 -15.34
CA VAL A 132 -8.00 18.09 -14.00
C VAL A 132 -9.50 17.94 -14.15
N VAL A 133 -10.04 16.89 -13.53
CA VAL A 133 -11.48 16.61 -13.56
C VAL A 133 -11.98 16.44 -12.13
N MET A 134 -13.05 17.15 -11.81
CA MET A 134 -13.76 17.01 -10.55
C MET A 134 -14.95 16.08 -10.74
N HIS A 135 -14.91 14.94 -10.04
CA HIS A 135 -15.97 13.96 -10.02
C HIS A 135 -16.92 14.19 -8.83
N PRO A 136 -18.17 13.67 -8.89
CA PRO A 136 -19.07 13.71 -7.75
C PRO A 136 -18.47 13.03 -6.50
N ALA A 137 -19.01 13.36 -5.33
CA ALA A 137 -18.51 12.89 -4.03
C ALA A 137 -17.06 13.31 -3.69
N ARG A 138 -16.63 14.49 -4.17
CA ARG A 138 -15.30 15.10 -3.90
C ARG A 138 -14.16 14.15 -4.26
N VAL A 139 -14.16 13.67 -5.50
CA VAL A 139 -13.04 12.91 -6.07
C VAL A 139 -12.37 13.76 -7.14
N LEU A 140 -11.06 13.96 -7.01
CA LEU A 140 -10.22 14.69 -7.96
C LEU A 140 -9.49 13.69 -8.86
N GLU A 141 -9.66 13.81 -10.17
CA GLU A 141 -8.84 13.11 -11.16
C GLU A 141 -7.75 14.06 -11.67
N LEU A 142 -6.51 13.63 -11.56
CA LEU A 142 -5.34 14.32 -12.13
C LEU A 142 -4.76 13.46 -13.25
N GLN A 143 -4.76 14.00 -14.47
CA GLN A 143 -4.04 13.43 -15.61
C GLN A 143 -2.71 14.16 -15.79
N MET A 144 -1.64 13.40 -15.94
CA MET A 144 -0.28 13.90 -15.89
C MET A 144 0.60 13.22 -16.94
N GLN A 145 1.67 13.93 -17.31
CA GLN A 145 2.72 13.43 -18.19
C GLN A 145 4.11 13.69 -17.60
N LYS A 146 5.00 12.73 -17.77
CA LYS A 146 6.38 12.74 -17.26
C LYS A 146 7.28 12.04 -18.28
N LYS A 147 8.40 12.69 -18.64
CA LYS A 147 9.33 12.17 -19.64
C LYS A 147 9.94 10.84 -19.18
N GLY A 148 9.87 9.81 -20.03
CA GLY A 148 10.43 8.48 -19.74
C GLY A 148 9.72 7.74 -18.62
N PHE A 149 8.48 8.13 -18.29
CA PHE A 149 7.66 7.42 -17.32
C PHE A 149 6.91 6.30 -18.03
N CYS A 150 7.21 5.06 -17.66
CA CYS A 150 6.48 3.87 -18.07
C CYS A 150 5.83 3.28 -16.83
N MET A 151 4.57 2.85 -16.94
CA MET A 151 3.82 2.23 -15.85
C MET A 151 3.23 0.91 -16.31
N GLU A 152 2.96 0.03 -15.36
CA GLU A 152 2.22 -1.20 -15.54
C GLU A 152 0.87 -1.13 -14.80
N VAL A 153 -0.04 -2.05 -15.12
CA VAL A 153 -1.38 -2.06 -14.53
C VAL A 153 -1.34 -2.29 -13.02
N GLY A 154 -2.12 -1.51 -12.28
CA GLY A 154 -2.23 -1.64 -10.82
C GLY A 154 -1.05 -1.08 -10.03
N GLN A 155 0.01 -0.57 -10.67
CA GLN A 155 1.07 0.14 -9.96
C GLN A 155 0.56 1.44 -9.34
N TYR A 156 1.30 1.95 -8.35
CA TYR A 156 1.01 3.20 -7.68
C TYR A 156 2.20 4.16 -7.74
N ILE A 157 1.95 5.44 -7.46
CA ILE A 157 2.96 6.49 -7.41
C ILE A 157 2.86 7.24 -6.10
N PHE A 158 3.97 7.85 -5.66
CA PHE A 158 3.95 8.85 -4.59
C PHE A 158 3.85 10.24 -5.19
N VAL A 159 2.95 11.03 -4.63
CA VAL A 159 2.65 12.39 -5.08
C VAL A 159 2.98 13.37 -3.97
N ASN A 160 3.66 14.45 -4.34
CA ASN A 160 3.90 15.60 -3.46
C ASN A 160 3.41 16.87 -4.16
N CYS A 161 2.75 17.73 -3.39
CA CYS A 161 2.32 19.05 -3.81
C CYS A 161 3.00 20.10 -2.91
N PRO A 162 4.10 20.73 -3.36
CA PRO A 162 4.84 21.74 -2.60
C PRO A 162 4.00 22.94 -2.14
N ALA A 163 2.87 23.22 -2.80
CA ALA A 163 1.96 24.29 -2.41
C ALA A 163 1.19 23.99 -1.10
N ILE A 164 1.11 22.71 -0.71
CA ILE A 164 0.45 22.25 0.52
C ILE A 164 1.50 21.87 1.56
N SER A 165 2.42 20.98 1.18
CA SER A 165 3.47 20.48 2.07
C SER A 165 4.72 20.12 1.27
N LEU A 166 5.88 20.56 1.75
CA LEU A 166 7.17 20.30 1.10
C LEU A 166 7.67 18.88 1.33
N LEU A 167 7.23 18.24 2.42
CA LEU A 167 7.81 17.00 2.94
C LEU A 167 6.86 15.80 2.81
N GLU A 168 5.56 16.02 2.71
CA GLU A 168 4.58 14.93 2.62
C GLU A 168 4.49 14.33 1.23
N TRP A 169 4.59 13.01 1.17
CA TRP A 169 4.43 12.21 -0.04
C TRP A 169 3.32 11.20 0.20
N HIS A 170 2.28 11.24 -0.63
CA HIS A 170 1.10 10.39 -0.47
C HIS A 170 1.00 9.39 -1.62
N PRO A 171 0.77 8.09 -1.35
CA PRO A 171 0.67 7.07 -2.38
C PRO A 171 -0.72 7.07 -3.04
N PHE A 172 -0.76 6.95 -4.37
CA PHE A 172 -1.99 6.82 -5.15
C PHE A 172 -1.81 5.80 -6.28
N THR A 173 -2.76 4.88 -6.39
CA THR A 173 -2.80 3.91 -7.48
C THR A 173 -3.05 4.59 -8.81
N LEU A 174 -2.33 4.15 -9.84
CA LEU A 174 -2.55 4.57 -11.21
C LEU A 174 -3.86 3.97 -11.73
N THR A 175 -4.70 4.82 -12.27
CA THR A 175 -6.07 4.49 -12.75
C THR A 175 -6.17 4.54 -14.28
N SER A 176 -5.15 5.06 -14.94
CA SER A 176 -4.90 5.00 -16.38
C SER A 176 -4.32 3.65 -16.78
N ALA A 177 -4.50 3.26 -18.03
CA ALA A 177 -3.87 2.06 -18.59
C ALA A 177 -2.49 2.39 -19.21
N PRO A 178 -1.52 1.46 -19.18
CA PRO A 178 -0.17 1.64 -19.77
C PRO A 178 -0.18 2.08 -21.23
N GLU A 179 -1.22 1.73 -21.98
CA GLU A 179 -1.40 2.05 -23.39
C GLU A 179 -1.81 3.52 -23.64
N GLN A 180 -2.06 4.31 -22.59
CA GLN A 180 -2.42 5.72 -22.70
C GLN A 180 -1.18 6.63 -22.65
N ASP A 181 -1.20 7.73 -23.39
CA ASP A 181 -0.10 8.72 -23.42
C ASP A 181 0.03 9.58 -22.14
N PHE A 182 -0.80 9.33 -21.14
CA PHE A 182 -0.79 10.01 -19.86
C PHE A 182 -1.01 8.99 -18.75
N PHE A 183 -0.55 9.34 -17.55
CA PHE A 183 -0.89 8.60 -16.35
C PHE A 183 -1.84 9.41 -15.48
N SER A 184 -2.80 8.75 -14.83
CA SER A 184 -3.82 9.40 -14.03
C SER A 184 -4.03 8.75 -12.68
N ILE A 185 -4.39 9.57 -11.70
CA ILE A 185 -4.77 9.13 -10.35
C ILE A 185 -6.13 9.72 -9.98
N HIS A 186 -6.87 8.99 -9.16
CA HIS A 186 -8.13 9.44 -8.57
C HIS A 186 -7.93 9.59 -7.06
N ILE A 187 -8.15 10.80 -6.55
CA ILE A 187 -7.90 11.17 -5.16
C ILE A 187 -9.25 11.49 -4.52
N ARG A 188 -9.63 10.70 -3.52
CA ARG A 188 -10.80 10.97 -2.68
C ARG A 188 -10.40 11.79 -1.46
N ALA A 189 -11.26 12.72 -1.05
CA ALA A 189 -11.15 13.38 0.26
C ALA A 189 -11.21 12.35 1.39
N ALA A 190 -10.08 12.13 2.08
CA ALA A 190 -9.93 11.17 3.17
C ALA A 190 -9.15 11.70 4.38
N GLY A 191 -8.61 12.90 4.28
CA GLY A 191 -7.85 13.57 5.34
C GLY A 191 -7.29 14.90 4.86
N ASP A 192 -6.68 15.64 5.79
CA ASP A 192 -6.33 17.04 5.63
C ASP A 192 -5.57 17.32 4.33
N TRP A 193 -4.48 16.59 4.05
CA TRP A 193 -3.69 16.82 2.83
C TRP A 193 -4.52 16.63 1.55
N THR A 194 -5.32 15.56 1.48
CA THR A 194 -6.16 15.28 0.31
C THR A 194 -7.26 16.31 0.14
N GLU A 195 -7.85 16.80 1.23
CA GLU A 195 -8.88 17.84 1.19
C GLU A 195 -8.30 19.17 0.71
N HIS A 196 -7.17 19.60 1.27
CA HIS A 196 -6.48 20.81 0.82
C HIS A 196 -6.05 20.72 -0.65
N LEU A 197 -5.64 19.53 -1.12
CA LEU A 197 -5.30 19.32 -2.53
C LEU A 197 -6.51 19.52 -3.42
N ILE A 198 -7.63 18.86 -3.08
CA ILE A 198 -8.89 18.98 -3.80
C ILE A 198 -9.34 20.44 -3.86
N ASP A 199 -9.33 21.12 -2.71
CA ASP A 199 -9.77 22.51 -2.61
C ASP A 199 -8.85 23.46 -3.41
N THR A 200 -7.54 23.20 -3.42
CA THR A 200 -6.56 23.97 -4.22
C THR A 200 -6.86 23.87 -5.72
N PHE A 201 -7.20 22.67 -6.21
CA PHE A 201 -7.57 22.48 -7.62
C PHE A 201 -8.98 22.97 -7.95
N GLN A 202 -9.91 22.96 -7.00
CA GLN A 202 -11.26 23.50 -7.17
C GLN A 202 -11.29 25.03 -7.24
N GLN A 203 -10.38 25.72 -6.56
CA GLN A 203 -10.36 27.19 -6.49
C GLN A 203 -9.89 27.88 -7.79
N HIS A 204 -9.59 27.14 -8.87
CA HIS A 204 -9.23 27.66 -10.21
C HIS A 204 -8.25 28.85 -10.18
N LYS A 205 -7.18 28.75 -9.38
CA LYS A 205 -6.12 29.77 -9.38
C LYS A 205 -5.47 29.85 -10.77
N PRO A 206 -5.03 31.04 -11.22
CA PRO A 206 -4.46 31.24 -12.56
C PRO A 206 -3.18 30.44 -12.81
N GLU A 207 -2.45 30.07 -11.75
CA GLU A 207 -1.31 29.17 -11.81
C GLU A 207 -1.64 27.81 -11.19
N MET A 208 -1.49 26.77 -12.00
CA MET A 208 -1.65 25.39 -11.57
C MET A 208 -0.54 25.01 -10.57
N PRO A 209 -0.88 24.40 -9.41
CA PRO A 209 0.12 24.00 -8.45
C PRO A 209 1.04 22.94 -9.07
N ARG A 210 2.33 23.06 -8.79
CA ARG A 210 3.32 22.08 -9.25
C ARG A 210 3.11 20.76 -8.52
N ILE A 211 3.08 19.66 -9.27
CA ILE A 211 3.05 18.30 -8.72
C ILE A 211 4.42 17.64 -8.94
N LYS A 212 4.90 16.91 -7.93
CA LYS A 212 6.07 16.03 -8.01
C LYS A 212 5.62 14.58 -7.89
N VAL A 213 6.24 13.70 -8.68
CA VAL A 213 5.87 12.28 -8.75
C VAL A 213 7.12 11.40 -8.61
N ASP A 214 7.08 10.48 -7.65
CA ASP A 214 8.04 9.39 -7.47
C ASP A 214 7.36 8.06 -7.78
N GLY A 215 8.03 7.17 -8.50
CA GLY A 215 7.48 5.91 -9.00
C GLY A 215 7.68 5.69 -10.51
N PRO A 216 7.05 4.65 -11.07
CA PRO A 216 6.02 3.80 -10.43
C PRO A 216 6.56 2.82 -9.38
N PHE A 217 5.68 2.33 -8.51
CA PHE A 217 5.95 1.34 -7.48
C PHE A 217 4.86 0.26 -7.45
N GLY A 218 5.20 -0.89 -6.88
CA GLY A 218 4.30 -2.05 -6.74
C GLY A 218 4.56 -3.13 -7.80
N THR A 219 4.07 -4.33 -7.52
CA THR A 219 4.03 -5.44 -8.49
C THR A 219 2.74 -5.34 -9.28
N ALA A 220 2.83 -5.31 -10.61
CA ALA A 220 1.66 -5.31 -11.46
C ALA A 220 0.93 -6.65 -11.37
N SER A 221 -0.39 -6.64 -11.16
CA SER A 221 -1.21 -7.86 -11.16
C SER A 221 -1.50 -8.29 -12.59
N GLU A 222 -0.44 -8.55 -13.35
CA GLU A 222 -0.51 -9.02 -14.74
C GLU A 222 -1.05 -10.44 -14.84
N ASP A 223 -1.05 -11.19 -13.73
CA ASP A 223 -1.61 -12.53 -13.66
C ASP A 223 -3.08 -12.55 -14.07
N VAL A 224 -3.82 -11.43 -13.91
CA VAL A 224 -5.21 -11.30 -14.39
C VAL A 224 -5.33 -11.68 -15.87
N PHE A 225 -4.35 -11.28 -16.70
CA PHE A 225 -4.36 -11.53 -18.14
C PHE A 225 -4.12 -13.00 -18.51
N GLN A 226 -3.61 -13.81 -17.58
CA GLN A 226 -3.26 -15.21 -17.81
C GLN A 226 -4.46 -16.16 -17.62
N TYR A 227 -5.50 -15.73 -16.89
CA TYR A 227 -6.71 -16.51 -16.66
C TYR A 227 -7.74 -16.31 -17.77
N GLU A 228 -8.39 -17.40 -18.20
CA GLU A 228 -9.49 -17.32 -19.17
C GLU A 228 -10.71 -16.57 -18.61
N VAL A 229 -10.96 -16.75 -17.31
CA VAL A 229 -12.04 -16.10 -16.58
C VAL A 229 -11.45 -15.45 -15.34
N ALA A 230 -11.73 -14.17 -15.13
CA ALA A 230 -11.26 -13.43 -13.97
C ALA A 230 -12.44 -12.93 -13.12
N MET A 231 -12.39 -13.17 -11.81
CA MET A 231 -13.26 -12.56 -10.82
C MET A 231 -12.49 -11.46 -10.10
N LEU A 232 -12.83 -10.20 -10.37
CA LEU A 232 -12.19 -9.03 -9.79
C LEU A 232 -13.07 -8.50 -8.66
N VAL A 233 -12.58 -8.51 -7.42
CA VAL A 233 -13.33 -8.06 -6.25
C VAL A 233 -12.67 -6.83 -5.65
N GLY A 234 -13.31 -5.67 -5.79
CA GLY A 234 -12.88 -4.41 -5.18
C GLY A 234 -13.74 -4.06 -3.97
N ALA A 235 -13.12 -3.59 -2.88
CA ALA A 235 -13.83 -3.06 -1.72
C ALA A 235 -13.43 -1.61 -1.41
N GLY A 236 -14.41 -0.71 -1.34
CA GLY A 236 -14.18 0.72 -1.08
C GLY A 236 -13.27 1.35 -2.15
N ILE A 237 -12.18 2.00 -1.71
CA ILE A 237 -11.19 2.60 -2.61
C ILE A 237 -10.34 1.57 -3.35
N GLY A 238 -10.30 0.30 -2.91
CA GLY A 238 -9.58 -0.79 -3.58
C GLY A 238 -10.09 -1.15 -4.98
N VAL A 239 -11.03 -0.37 -5.52
CA VAL A 239 -11.47 -0.45 -6.91
C VAL A 239 -10.49 0.24 -7.89
N THR A 240 -9.69 1.21 -7.41
CA THR A 240 -8.81 2.02 -8.26
C THR A 240 -7.83 1.21 -9.13
N PRO A 241 -7.20 0.11 -8.66
CA PRO A 241 -6.29 -0.66 -9.51
C PRO A 241 -7.03 -1.39 -10.64
N PHE A 242 -8.26 -1.85 -10.36
CA PHE A 242 -9.10 -2.50 -11.38
C PHE A 242 -9.55 -1.54 -12.48
N ALA A 243 -9.57 -0.22 -12.24
CA ALA A 243 -9.79 0.76 -13.29
C ALA A 243 -8.71 0.66 -14.39
N SER A 244 -7.45 0.60 -13.98
CA SER A 244 -6.30 0.47 -14.88
C SER A 244 -6.33 -0.88 -15.62
N ILE A 245 -6.60 -1.96 -14.89
CA ILE A 245 -6.70 -3.32 -15.45
C ILE A 245 -7.81 -3.39 -16.50
N LEU A 246 -9.03 -2.94 -16.20
CA LEU A 246 -10.15 -3.00 -17.13
C LEU A 246 -9.90 -2.18 -18.41
N LYS A 247 -9.29 -1.01 -18.28
CA LYS A 247 -8.88 -0.19 -19.43
C LYS A 247 -7.80 -0.87 -20.27
N SER A 248 -6.77 -1.46 -19.65
CA SER A 248 -5.70 -2.15 -20.38
C SER A 248 -6.24 -3.39 -21.10
N ILE A 249 -7.12 -4.17 -20.47
CA ILE A 249 -7.80 -5.29 -21.13
C ILE A 249 -8.55 -4.81 -22.37
N TRP A 250 -9.27 -3.69 -22.28
CA TRP A 250 -9.94 -3.08 -23.42
C TRP A 250 -8.97 -2.65 -24.54
N TYR A 251 -7.84 -2.01 -24.21
CA TYR A 251 -6.86 -1.60 -25.22
C TYR A 251 -6.16 -2.78 -25.89
N LYS A 252 -5.74 -3.79 -25.12
CA LYS A 252 -5.17 -5.04 -25.64
C LYS A 252 -6.14 -5.78 -26.55
N PHE A 253 -7.41 -5.74 -26.16
CA PHE A 253 -8.49 -6.29 -26.96
C PHE A 253 -8.65 -5.60 -28.32
N GLN A 254 -8.68 -4.26 -28.35
CA GLN A 254 -8.78 -3.50 -29.60
C GLN A 254 -7.60 -3.75 -30.54
N GLN A 255 -6.41 -3.96 -29.97
CA GLN A 255 -5.19 -4.25 -30.72
C GLN A 255 -5.06 -5.72 -31.15
N ALA A 256 -6.07 -6.56 -30.86
CA ALA A 256 -6.04 -8.00 -31.11
C ALA A 256 -4.77 -8.68 -30.56
N ASP A 257 -4.34 -8.27 -29.36
CA ASP A 257 -3.16 -8.81 -28.69
C ASP A 257 -3.34 -10.31 -28.40
N GLN A 258 -2.51 -11.13 -29.02
CA GLN A 258 -2.54 -12.60 -28.88
C GLN A 258 -2.17 -13.08 -27.48
N THR A 259 -1.57 -12.22 -26.64
CA THR A 259 -1.19 -12.56 -25.27
C THR A 259 -2.39 -12.57 -24.32
N LEU A 260 -3.50 -11.93 -24.67
CA LEU A 260 -4.69 -11.83 -23.83
C LEU A 260 -5.47 -13.15 -23.82
N LYS A 261 -5.37 -13.92 -22.73
CA LYS A 261 -6.15 -15.16 -22.54
C LYS A 261 -7.54 -14.91 -21.96
N THR A 262 -7.73 -13.78 -21.28
CA THR A 262 -8.98 -13.44 -20.61
C THR A 262 -10.12 -13.24 -21.59
N LYS A 263 -11.18 -14.05 -21.45
CA LYS A 263 -12.38 -14.05 -22.29
C LYS A 263 -13.61 -13.51 -21.55
N LYS A 264 -13.62 -13.56 -20.22
CA LYS A 264 -14.75 -13.15 -19.39
C LYS A 264 -14.27 -12.56 -18.06
N ILE A 265 -14.86 -11.44 -17.66
CA ILE A 265 -14.58 -10.80 -16.38
C ILE A 265 -15.87 -10.67 -15.58
N TYR A 266 -15.82 -11.12 -14.33
CA TYR A 266 -16.83 -10.85 -13.32
C TYR A 266 -16.27 -9.81 -12.35
N PHE A 267 -16.80 -8.60 -12.40
CA PHE A 267 -16.35 -7.50 -11.55
C PHE A 267 -17.32 -7.28 -10.39
N TYR A 268 -16.85 -7.41 -9.17
CA TYR A 268 -17.61 -7.24 -7.94
C TYR A 268 -17.10 -6.02 -7.20
N TRP A 269 -17.94 -5.01 -7.02
CA TRP A 269 -17.55 -3.84 -6.23
C TRP A 269 -18.43 -3.68 -5.01
N LEU A 270 -17.80 -3.78 -3.84
CA LEU A 270 -18.45 -3.62 -2.55
C LEU A 270 -18.12 -2.23 -2.00
N CYS A 271 -19.13 -1.42 -1.75
CA CYS A 271 -18.94 -0.12 -1.12
C CYS A 271 -19.95 0.12 0.01
N ARG A 272 -19.61 1.01 0.94
CA ARG A 272 -20.53 1.44 2.01
C ARG A 272 -21.27 2.72 1.68
N ASP A 273 -20.79 3.48 0.70
CA ASP A 273 -21.22 4.83 0.40
C ASP A 273 -21.60 4.90 -1.08
N THR A 274 -22.77 5.48 -1.37
CA THR A 274 -23.29 5.65 -2.72
C THR A 274 -22.46 6.64 -3.52
N GLY A 275 -21.90 7.68 -2.88
CA GLY A 275 -21.10 8.70 -3.55
C GLY A 275 -19.81 8.14 -4.16
N ALA A 276 -19.24 7.10 -3.56
CA ALA A 276 -18.03 6.46 -4.08
C ALA A 276 -18.24 5.78 -5.44
N PHE A 277 -19.49 5.42 -5.81
CA PHE A 277 -19.79 4.80 -7.09
C PHE A 277 -19.67 5.77 -8.28
N ALA A 278 -19.85 7.07 -8.06
CA ALA A 278 -20.08 8.04 -9.13
C ALA A 278 -18.98 8.07 -10.20
N TRP A 279 -17.70 8.21 -9.82
CA TRP A 279 -16.61 8.35 -10.79
C TRP A 279 -16.32 7.06 -11.58
N PHE A 280 -16.50 5.90 -10.95
CA PHE A 280 -16.17 4.61 -11.57
C PHE A 280 -17.34 4.07 -12.39
N ASN A 281 -18.58 4.52 -12.11
CA ASN A 281 -19.74 4.20 -12.94
C ASN A 281 -19.56 4.71 -14.38
N ASP A 282 -19.03 5.92 -14.55
CA ASP A 282 -18.77 6.49 -15.88
C ASP A 282 -17.77 5.63 -16.67
N LEU A 283 -16.76 5.09 -15.99
CA LEU A 283 -15.82 4.14 -16.58
C LEU A 283 -16.52 2.83 -16.99
N LEU A 284 -17.31 2.23 -16.09
CA LEU A 284 -18.04 0.99 -16.38
C LEU A 284 -19.02 1.16 -17.53
N ALA A 285 -19.79 2.25 -17.54
CA ALA A 285 -20.73 2.58 -18.61
C ALA A 285 -20.01 2.76 -19.95
N SER A 286 -18.90 3.51 -19.96
CA SER A 286 -18.10 3.70 -21.18
C SER A 286 -17.51 2.38 -21.69
N LEU A 287 -17.04 1.51 -20.80
CA LEU A 287 -16.51 0.21 -21.19
C LEU A 287 -17.61 -0.72 -21.70
N GLU A 288 -18.76 -0.79 -21.04
CA GLU A 288 -19.91 -1.59 -21.46
C GLU A 288 -20.39 -1.18 -22.86
N GLN A 289 -20.56 0.13 -23.10
CA GLN A 289 -20.96 0.64 -24.40
C GLN A 289 -19.97 0.24 -25.49
N LYS A 290 -18.67 0.48 -25.28
CA LYS A 290 -17.62 0.17 -26.26
C LYS A 290 -17.51 -1.33 -26.53
N MET A 291 -17.65 -2.17 -25.51
CA MET A 291 -17.65 -3.63 -25.65
C MET A 291 -18.88 -4.13 -26.42
N ALA A 292 -20.04 -3.52 -26.21
CA ALA A 292 -21.25 -3.83 -26.96
C ALA A 292 -21.12 -3.48 -28.45
N GLU A 293 -20.57 -2.30 -28.76
CA GLU A 293 -20.29 -1.85 -30.14
C GLU A 293 -19.33 -2.81 -30.87
N SER A 294 -18.40 -3.43 -30.14
CA SER A 294 -17.44 -4.41 -30.68
C SER A 294 -17.97 -5.85 -30.71
N GLY A 295 -19.27 -6.05 -30.48
CA GLY A 295 -19.92 -7.36 -30.51
C GLY A 295 -19.59 -8.28 -29.33
N LYS A 296 -19.07 -7.73 -28.22
CA LYS A 296 -18.69 -8.47 -27.00
C LYS A 296 -19.33 -7.90 -25.75
N ALA A 297 -20.63 -7.62 -25.82
CA ALA A 297 -21.42 -7.15 -24.68
C ALA A 297 -21.28 -8.08 -23.45
N ASP A 298 -21.10 -9.38 -23.67
CA ASP A 298 -20.94 -10.37 -22.60
C ASP A 298 -19.49 -10.49 -22.07
N PHE A 299 -18.57 -9.59 -22.40
CA PHE A 299 -17.18 -9.71 -21.91
C PHE A 299 -17.03 -9.32 -20.44
N LEU A 300 -17.68 -8.23 -20.02
CA LEU A 300 -17.62 -7.69 -18.67
C LEU A 300 -19.00 -7.81 -18.02
N THR A 301 -19.09 -8.51 -16.90
CA THR A 301 -20.28 -8.51 -16.05
C THR A 301 -19.92 -7.93 -14.71
N TYR A 302 -20.52 -6.79 -14.36
CA TYR A 302 -20.29 -6.15 -13.07
C TYR A 302 -21.50 -6.29 -12.13
N ARG A 303 -21.21 -6.39 -10.83
CA ARG A 303 -22.20 -6.40 -9.75
C ARG A 303 -21.76 -5.42 -8.68
N LEU A 304 -22.61 -4.43 -8.42
CA LEU A 304 -22.37 -3.39 -7.43
C LEU A 304 -23.11 -3.74 -6.14
N PHE A 305 -22.40 -3.73 -5.01
CA PHE A 305 -22.93 -4.09 -3.71
C PHE A 305 -22.84 -2.91 -2.76
N LEU A 306 -24.00 -2.38 -2.35
CA LEU A 306 -24.08 -1.36 -1.33
C LEU A 306 -24.29 -2.01 0.04
N THR A 307 -23.24 -1.97 0.86
CA THR A 307 -23.18 -2.62 2.18
C THR A 307 -23.55 -1.69 3.33
N GLY A 308 -23.50 -0.37 3.11
CA GLY A 308 -23.98 0.65 4.04
C GLY A 308 -25.27 1.23 3.48
N TRP A 309 -26.40 0.90 4.11
CA TRP A 309 -27.72 1.33 3.67
C TRP A 309 -28.57 1.64 4.88
N ASP A 310 -29.41 2.67 4.73
CA ASP A 310 -30.46 3.01 5.68
C ASP A 310 -31.82 2.60 5.09
N THR A 311 -32.79 2.36 5.98
CA THR A 311 -34.17 1.96 5.63
C THR A 311 -34.84 2.94 4.65
N SER A 312 -34.50 4.21 4.72
CA SER A 312 -34.95 5.27 3.81
C SER A 312 -34.46 5.08 2.35
N ILE A 313 -33.19 4.68 2.17
CA ILE A 313 -32.59 4.40 0.85
C ILE A 313 -33.18 3.12 0.26
N ALA A 314 -33.33 2.08 1.08
CA ALA A 314 -33.95 0.82 0.69
C ALA A 314 -35.39 1.03 0.19
N ASN A 315 -36.17 1.83 0.91
CA ASN A 315 -37.56 2.14 0.53
C ASN A 315 -37.64 2.94 -0.77
N ASN A 316 -36.80 3.96 -0.95
CA ASN A 316 -36.78 4.76 -2.20
C ASN A 316 -36.40 3.92 -3.43
N VAL A 317 -35.53 2.93 -3.28
CA VAL A 317 -35.11 2.05 -4.37
C VAL A 317 -36.14 0.95 -4.63
N ALA A 318 -36.75 0.39 -3.58
CA ALA A 318 -37.85 -0.56 -3.72
C ALA A 318 -39.08 0.07 -4.42
N LEU A 319 -39.38 1.33 -4.12
CA LEU A 319 -40.46 2.10 -4.75
C LEU A 319 -40.20 2.42 -6.24
N ARG A 320 -38.96 2.31 -6.71
CA ARG A 320 -38.56 2.60 -8.11
C ARG A 320 -37.90 1.40 -8.79
N PHE A 321 -38.15 0.18 -8.33
CA PHE A 321 -37.51 -1.02 -8.85
C PHE A 321 -37.93 -1.33 -10.30
N ASP A 322 -39.07 -0.82 -10.78
CA ASP A 322 -39.58 -1.07 -12.14
C ASP A 322 -38.89 -0.25 -13.25
N THR A 323 -37.93 0.63 -12.93
CA THR A 323 -37.14 1.30 -13.97
C THR A 323 -36.09 0.35 -14.57
N ALA A 324 -35.94 0.41 -15.90
CA ALA A 324 -34.96 -0.40 -16.65
C ALA A 324 -33.49 -0.07 -16.31
N THR A 325 -33.26 1.10 -15.71
CA THR A 325 -31.96 1.58 -15.23
C THR A 325 -31.93 1.62 -13.70
N ASP A 326 -30.76 1.39 -13.14
CA ASP A 326 -30.50 1.45 -11.71
C ASP A 326 -30.70 2.88 -11.18
N THR A 327 -31.49 3.04 -10.12
CA THR A 327 -31.80 4.37 -9.58
C THR A 327 -30.69 4.97 -8.73
N VAL A 328 -29.73 4.14 -8.28
CA VAL A 328 -28.58 4.56 -7.47
C VAL A 328 -27.40 4.96 -8.38
N THR A 329 -27.17 4.22 -9.46
CA THR A 329 -25.99 4.38 -10.31
C THR A 329 -26.27 4.83 -11.75
N GLY A 330 -27.52 4.75 -12.20
CA GLY A 330 -27.91 5.02 -13.59
C GLY A 330 -27.51 3.92 -14.58
N LEU A 331 -26.89 2.83 -14.10
CA LEU A 331 -26.38 1.74 -14.94
C LEU A 331 -27.46 0.73 -15.33
N ARG A 332 -27.18 -0.09 -16.34
CA ARG A 332 -28.08 -1.16 -16.78
C ARG A 332 -28.20 -2.28 -15.74
N HIS A 333 -27.12 -2.56 -15.02
CA HIS A 333 -27.12 -3.52 -13.91
C HIS A 333 -27.52 -2.84 -12.59
N LYS A 334 -28.55 -3.40 -11.94
CA LYS A 334 -29.06 -2.89 -10.66
C LYS A 334 -28.07 -3.09 -9.51
N THR A 335 -28.00 -2.12 -8.61
CA THR A 335 -27.23 -2.20 -7.38
C THR A 335 -27.88 -3.19 -6.41
N ILE A 336 -27.09 -4.12 -5.88
CA ILE A 336 -27.54 -5.12 -4.92
C ILE A 336 -27.27 -4.60 -3.51
N PHE A 337 -28.27 -4.65 -2.64
CA PHE A 337 -28.13 -4.24 -1.24
C PHE A 337 -27.64 -5.40 -0.38
N GLY A 338 -26.72 -5.10 0.53
CA GLY A 338 -26.13 -6.08 1.43
C GLY A 338 -24.82 -6.67 0.91
N ARG A 339 -24.41 -7.80 1.50
CA ARG A 339 -23.14 -8.46 1.19
C ARG A 339 -23.34 -9.55 0.14
N PRO A 340 -22.37 -9.78 -0.76
CA PRO A 340 -22.44 -10.87 -1.71
C PRO A 340 -22.52 -12.23 -1.01
N MET A 341 -23.43 -13.08 -1.48
CA MET A 341 -23.46 -14.48 -1.08
C MET A 341 -22.44 -15.26 -1.92
N TRP A 342 -21.17 -15.23 -1.49
CA TRP A 342 -20.06 -15.79 -2.26
C TRP A 342 -20.28 -17.25 -2.71
N ASN A 343 -20.92 -18.09 -1.90
CA ASN A 343 -21.21 -19.47 -2.31
C ASN A 343 -22.08 -19.53 -3.57
N SER A 344 -23.13 -18.70 -3.65
CA SER A 344 -24.00 -18.65 -4.83
C SER A 344 -23.29 -18.06 -6.05
N GLU A 345 -22.45 -17.04 -5.86
CA GLU A 345 -21.68 -16.42 -6.94
C GLU A 345 -20.67 -17.39 -7.53
N PHE A 346 -19.90 -18.08 -6.68
CA PHE A 346 -18.93 -19.08 -7.12
C PHE A 346 -19.61 -20.28 -7.78
N ALA A 347 -20.75 -20.74 -7.26
CA ALA A 347 -21.52 -21.81 -7.89
C ALA A 347 -22.04 -21.40 -9.28
N ALA A 348 -22.50 -20.16 -9.45
CA ALA A 348 -22.94 -19.64 -10.74
C ALA A 348 -21.79 -19.55 -11.75
N VAL A 349 -20.62 -19.04 -11.34
CA VAL A 349 -19.42 -18.98 -12.20
C VAL A 349 -18.94 -20.39 -12.55
N ALA A 350 -18.95 -21.31 -11.59
CA ALA A 350 -18.60 -22.72 -11.80
C ALA A 350 -19.51 -23.42 -12.82
N ALA A 351 -20.82 -23.16 -12.76
CA ALA A 351 -21.80 -23.72 -13.69
C ALA A 351 -21.65 -23.12 -15.10
N ALA A 352 -21.34 -21.83 -15.20
CA ALA A 352 -21.13 -21.15 -16.48
C ALA A 352 -19.82 -21.57 -17.17
N HIS A 353 -18.78 -21.89 -16.39
CA HIS A 353 -17.43 -22.18 -16.91
C HIS A 353 -16.86 -23.50 -16.37
N PRO A 354 -17.47 -24.66 -16.69
CA PRO A 354 -17.17 -25.93 -16.03
C PRO A 354 -15.77 -26.49 -16.30
N ARG A 355 -15.05 -26.02 -17.31
CA ARG A 355 -13.71 -26.50 -17.70
C ARG A 355 -12.63 -25.42 -17.70
N SER A 356 -12.92 -24.25 -17.16
CA SER A 356 -11.98 -23.13 -17.17
C SER A 356 -11.27 -22.98 -15.84
N VAL A 357 -10.11 -22.32 -15.90
CA VAL A 357 -9.39 -21.86 -14.73
C VAL A 357 -9.80 -20.42 -14.44
N VAL A 358 -10.31 -20.19 -13.24
CA VAL A 358 -10.82 -18.89 -12.80
C VAL A 358 -9.83 -18.26 -11.82
N GLY A 359 -9.32 -17.08 -12.16
CA GLY A 359 -8.50 -16.28 -11.25
C GLY A 359 -9.39 -15.37 -10.41
N VAL A 360 -9.28 -15.41 -9.09
CA VAL A 360 -10.05 -14.58 -8.15
C VAL A 360 -9.12 -13.58 -7.50
N PHE A 361 -9.28 -12.31 -7.85
CA PHE A 361 -8.42 -11.21 -7.41
C PHE A 361 -9.16 -10.34 -6.43
N LEU A 362 -8.57 -10.07 -5.26
CA LEU A 362 -9.15 -9.19 -4.26
C LEU A 362 -8.22 -8.00 -3.99
N CYS A 363 -8.79 -6.79 -4.07
CA CYS A 363 -8.24 -5.61 -3.41
C CYS A 363 -9.23 -5.11 -2.35
N GLY A 364 -8.92 -5.36 -1.07
CA GLY A 364 -9.86 -5.07 0.01
C GLY A 364 -9.44 -5.58 1.39
N PRO A 365 -10.35 -5.50 2.39
CA PRO A 365 -10.03 -5.82 3.78
C PRO A 365 -9.71 -7.30 3.99
N GLY A 366 -8.82 -7.59 4.94
CA GLY A 366 -8.37 -8.96 5.23
C GLY A 366 -9.49 -9.93 5.64
N ALA A 367 -10.57 -9.44 6.25
CA ALA A 367 -11.75 -10.27 6.55
C ALA A 367 -12.44 -10.79 5.28
N LEU A 368 -12.52 -9.95 4.24
CA LEU A 368 -13.07 -10.34 2.93
C LEU A 368 -12.13 -11.33 2.22
N ALA A 369 -10.82 -11.14 2.35
CA ALA A 369 -9.82 -12.08 1.81
C ALA A 369 -10.03 -13.50 2.34
N LYS A 370 -10.19 -13.64 3.66
CA LYS A 370 -10.46 -14.95 4.29
C LYS A 370 -11.75 -15.59 3.78
N SER A 371 -12.80 -14.79 3.56
CA SER A 371 -14.07 -15.28 3.04
C SER A 371 -13.93 -15.78 1.60
N LEU A 372 -13.31 -15.00 0.72
CA LEU A 372 -13.10 -15.38 -0.69
C LEU A 372 -12.19 -16.58 -0.82
N GLN A 373 -11.11 -16.64 -0.06
CA GLN A 373 -10.19 -17.79 -0.04
C GLN A 373 -10.92 -19.07 0.37
N LYS A 374 -11.78 -19.00 1.40
CA LYS A 374 -12.62 -20.13 1.82
C LYS A 374 -13.57 -20.57 0.69
N SER A 375 -14.25 -19.63 0.05
CA SER A 375 -15.15 -19.94 -1.07
C SER A 375 -14.41 -20.51 -2.29
N CYS A 376 -13.21 -20.02 -2.60
CA CYS A 376 -12.36 -20.58 -3.65
C CYS A 376 -12.04 -22.05 -3.39
N HIS A 377 -11.60 -22.39 -2.18
CA HIS A 377 -11.29 -23.78 -1.83
C HIS A 377 -12.53 -24.68 -1.86
N GLN A 378 -13.69 -24.18 -1.41
CA GLN A 378 -14.93 -24.97 -1.39
C GLN A 378 -15.48 -25.28 -2.79
N HIS A 379 -15.29 -24.39 -3.76
CA HIS A 379 -15.85 -24.53 -5.11
C HIS A 379 -14.80 -24.98 -6.14
N SER A 380 -13.54 -25.12 -5.75
CA SER A 380 -12.50 -25.68 -6.60
C SER A 380 -12.56 -27.20 -6.60
N SER A 381 -12.55 -27.79 -7.79
CA SER A 381 -12.47 -29.25 -7.91
C SER A 381 -11.03 -29.73 -8.04
N LEU A 382 -10.74 -30.92 -7.50
CA LEU A 382 -9.48 -31.63 -7.75
C LEU A 382 -9.42 -32.23 -9.16
N ASP A 383 -10.58 -32.50 -9.77
CA ASP A 383 -10.69 -33.04 -11.12
C ASP A 383 -10.27 -31.99 -12.16
N PRO A 384 -9.27 -32.26 -13.02
CA PRO A 384 -8.86 -31.35 -14.10
C PRO A 384 -9.96 -31.05 -15.13
N ARG A 385 -11.04 -31.86 -15.17
CA ARG A 385 -12.19 -31.66 -16.07
C ARG A 385 -13.24 -30.72 -15.50
N LYS A 386 -13.04 -30.24 -14.28
CA LYS A 386 -13.95 -29.35 -13.56
C LYS A 386 -13.27 -28.00 -13.30
N VAL A 387 -14.06 -26.99 -12.96
CA VAL A 387 -13.58 -25.64 -12.68
C VAL A 387 -12.58 -25.62 -11.52
N LYS A 388 -11.56 -24.76 -11.63
CA LYS A 388 -10.58 -24.49 -10.58
C LYS A 388 -10.52 -22.99 -10.32
N PHE A 389 -10.61 -22.60 -9.05
CA PHE A 389 -10.48 -21.22 -8.63
C PHE A 389 -9.11 -21.00 -7.96
N TYR A 390 -8.39 -19.98 -8.40
CA TYR A 390 -7.12 -19.56 -7.80
C TYR A 390 -7.31 -18.22 -7.12
N PHE A 391 -7.07 -18.17 -5.80
CA PHE A 391 -7.23 -16.95 -5.03
C PHE A 391 -5.92 -16.16 -4.99
N ASN A 392 -5.97 -14.92 -5.50
CA ASN A 392 -4.88 -13.97 -5.52
C ASN A 392 -5.29 -12.77 -4.67
N LYS A 393 -4.59 -12.57 -3.53
CA LYS A 393 -4.80 -11.39 -2.70
C LYS A 393 -3.85 -10.31 -3.17
N GLU A 394 -4.42 -9.25 -3.75
CA GLU A 394 -3.65 -8.09 -4.17
C GLU A 394 -3.56 -7.07 -3.05
N ASN A 395 -2.36 -6.55 -2.81
CA ASN A 395 -2.15 -5.40 -1.94
C ASN A 395 -1.66 -4.25 -2.83
N PHE A 396 -2.61 -3.48 -3.34
CA PHE A 396 -2.35 -2.30 -4.16
C PHE A 396 -2.24 -1.04 -3.31
#